data_AF-D5Q2R2-F1
#
_entry.id   AF-D5Q2R2-F1
#
_cell.length_a   1.000
_cell.length_b   1.000
_cell.length_c   1.000
_cell.angle_alpha   90.00
_cell.angle_beta   90.00
_cell.angle_gamma   90.00
#
_symmetry.space_group_name_H-M   'P 1'
#
loop_
_entity.id
_entity.type
_entity.pdbx_description
1 polymer ?
#
loop_
_entity_poly.entity_id
_entity_poly.type
_entity_poly.pdbx_seq_one_letter_code
_entity_poly.pdbx_strand_id
1 'polypeptide(L)'
;MNNYMIYVFENLIKTTIVCSLGICLLLFLKRYVFKKFSKRFNYYIWLVMVFRMLLFLFNYTVIYEVKEPKENTVGNNITQIDISTDNNLVLYLAYLWLFVTIVIAVYTFIKYTRFKNLVVDVSYSIEDNDVNCIYKNLLKELNIKKKIELRGSDELISPAGMGLFKSYIFLPDYPYSRDELSWILKHELMHFKNKDILIKFLVLSVKIIYWFNPLVYIMSNKVNLDCELCCDESVLTDCSLKDKKEYALALIKSIKLSRNYNSGILTTEFNKTSLEKRLDSIVKKKGKSGILVLLILFTLFSVTYFNFESISFDNSNSLRNIGILEKSGADLKEENDISMRIVN
;
A
#
# COMPACT_ATOMS: atom_id res chain seq x y z
N MET A 1 7.85 -29.03 -0.72
CA MET A 1 6.82 -28.10 -1.23
C MET A 1 5.80 -27.73 -0.16
N ASN A 2 5.20 -28.69 0.54
CA ASN A 2 4.19 -28.44 1.59
C ASN A 2 4.71 -27.57 2.75
N ASN A 3 5.91 -27.86 3.29
CA ASN A 3 6.50 -27.04 4.38
C ASN A 3 6.73 -25.58 3.96
N TYR A 4 7.07 -25.34 2.69
CA TYR A 4 7.21 -23.98 2.16
C TYR A 4 5.86 -23.27 2.08
N MET A 5 4.81 -23.95 1.65
CA MET A 5 3.45 -23.40 1.61
C MET A 5 2.93 -23.04 3.01
N ILE A 6 3.18 -23.89 4.01
CA ILE A 6 2.85 -23.62 5.41
C ILE A 6 3.60 -22.37 5.89
N TYR A 7 4.92 -22.30 5.66
CA TYR A 7 5.74 -21.13 6.02
C TYR A 7 5.24 -19.82 5.39
N VAL A 8 4.89 -19.85 4.10
CA VAL A 8 4.33 -18.70 3.38
C VAL A 8 3.02 -18.24 4.00
N PHE A 9 2.13 -19.19 4.32
CA PHE A 9 0.83 -18.89 4.89
C PHE A 9 0.93 -18.36 6.33
N GLU A 10 1.77 -18.95 7.17
CA GLU A 10 2.03 -18.41 8.51
C GLU A 10 2.58 -16.98 8.47
N ASN A 11 3.53 -16.72 7.57
CA ASN A 11 4.08 -15.38 7.38
C ASN A 11 3.02 -14.37 6.94
N LEU A 12 2.07 -14.80 6.11
CA LEU A 12 0.94 -13.98 5.69
C LEU A 12 -0.01 -13.67 6.85
N ILE A 13 -0.34 -14.63 7.70
CA ILE A 13 -1.17 -14.42 8.90
C ILE A 13 -0.46 -13.49 9.89
N LYS A 14 0.82 -13.74 10.18
CA LYS A 14 1.65 -12.88 11.04
C LYS A 14 1.69 -11.44 10.50
N THR A 15 1.96 -11.26 9.20
CA THR A 15 1.96 -9.94 8.56
C THR A 15 0.58 -9.28 8.62
N THR A 16 -0.51 -10.05 8.50
CA THR A 16 -1.88 -9.52 8.61
C THR A 16 -2.11 -8.87 9.98
N ILE A 17 -1.74 -9.54 11.07
CA ILE A 17 -1.95 -9.03 12.44
C ILE A 17 -1.16 -7.73 12.65
N VAL A 18 0.12 -7.75 12.30
CA VAL A 18 1.02 -6.60 12.41
C VAL A 18 0.52 -5.41 11.61
N CYS A 19 0.22 -5.61 10.32
CA CYS A 19 -0.24 -4.53 9.45
C CYS A 19 -1.63 -4.03 9.84
N SER A 20 -2.49 -4.88 10.41
CA SER A 20 -3.79 -4.47 10.95
C SER A 20 -3.63 -3.50 12.12
N LEU A 21 -2.75 -3.84 13.08
CA LEU A 21 -2.40 -2.93 14.18
C LEU A 21 -1.76 -1.64 13.66
N GLY A 22 -0.85 -1.75 12.68
CA GLY A 22 -0.22 -0.62 12.03
C GLY A 22 -1.21 0.32 11.32
N ILE A 23 -2.21 -0.23 10.61
CA ILE A 23 -3.28 0.54 9.97
C ILE A 23 -4.10 1.27 11.04
N CYS A 24 -4.52 0.59 12.11
CA CYS A 24 -5.27 1.21 13.21
C CYS A 24 -4.48 2.36 13.86
N LEU A 25 -3.18 2.13 14.13
CA LEU A 25 -2.29 3.16 14.66
C LEU A 25 -2.15 4.35 13.70
N LEU A 26 -1.98 4.11 12.41
CA LEU A 26 -1.92 5.19 11.41
C LEU A 26 -3.23 5.98 11.33
N LEU A 27 -4.39 5.31 11.40
CA LEU A 27 -5.68 5.99 11.42
C LEU A 27 -5.81 6.90 12.66
N PHE A 28 -5.38 6.41 13.82
CA PHE A 28 -5.32 7.19 15.06
C PHE A 28 -4.36 8.38 14.92
N LEU A 29 -3.12 8.15 14.50
CA LEU A 29 -2.12 9.20 14.32
C LEU A 29 -2.59 10.25 13.30
N LYS A 30 -3.26 9.86 12.22
CA LYS A 30 -3.86 10.79 11.25
C LYS A 30 -4.92 11.69 11.87
N ARG A 31 -5.75 11.14 12.76
CA ARG A 31 -6.80 11.89 13.45
C ARG A 31 -6.22 12.98 14.37
N TYR A 32 -5.15 12.67 15.11
CA TYR A 32 -4.65 13.55 16.17
C TYR A 32 -3.39 14.35 15.78
N VAL A 33 -2.42 13.69 15.14
CA VAL A 33 -1.07 14.22 14.90
C VAL A 33 -0.90 14.65 13.44
N PHE A 34 -1.19 13.76 12.48
CA PHE A 34 -0.82 13.99 11.07
C PHE A 34 -1.69 14.99 10.32
N LYS A 35 -2.76 15.50 10.96
CA LYS A 35 -3.56 16.62 10.45
C LYS A 35 -2.75 17.91 10.20
N LYS A 36 -1.59 18.06 10.85
CA LYS A 36 -0.69 19.23 10.73
C LYS A 36 0.30 19.13 9.55
N PHE A 37 0.46 17.95 8.96
CA PHE A 37 1.40 17.72 7.87
C PHE A 37 0.73 17.90 6.51
N SER A 38 1.54 18.02 5.46
CA SER A 38 1.06 18.16 4.08
C SER A 38 0.19 16.97 3.65
N LYS A 39 -0.71 17.21 2.67
CA LYS A 39 -1.52 16.12 2.09
C LYS A 39 -0.65 15.11 1.37
N ARG A 40 0.43 15.59 0.74
CA ARG A 40 1.47 14.73 0.16
C ARG A 40 2.06 13.73 1.17
N PHE A 41 2.42 14.16 2.37
CA PHE A 41 2.93 13.24 3.41
C PHE A 41 1.85 12.23 3.83
N ASN A 42 0.63 12.71 4.07
CA ASN A 42 -0.50 11.85 4.44
C ASN A 42 -0.83 10.81 3.36
N TYR A 43 -0.58 11.11 2.09
CA TYR A 43 -0.74 10.13 1.02
C TYR A 43 0.38 9.07 1.03
N TYR A 44 1.64 9.49 1.02
CA TYR A 44 2.78 8.56 0.90
C TYR A 44 3.05 7.70 2.13
N ILE A 45 2.58 8.09 3.33
CA ILE A 45 2.73 7.25 4.53
C ILE A 45 2.05 5.89 4.40
N TRP A 46 0.99 5.79 3.58
CA TRP A 46 0.35 4.51 3.32
C TRP A 46 1.22 3.55 2.52
N LEU A 47 2.18 4.05 1.73
CA LEU A 47 3.10 3.19 1.00
C LEU A 47 3.97 2.35 1.94
N VAL A 48 4.27 2.85 3.14
CA VAL A 48 4.98 2.06 4.16
C VAL A 48 4.23 0.76 4.47
N MET A 49 2.91 0.86 4.67
CA MET A 49 2.05 -0.30 4.92
C MET A 49 1.89 -1.18 3.69
N VAL A 50 1.64 -0.57 2.53
CA VAL A 50 1.46 -1.31 1.27
C VAL A 50 2.71 -2.12 0.93
N PHE A 51 3.90 -1.52 1.00
CA PHE A 51 5.16 -2.23 0.77
C PHE A 51 5.38 -3.33 1.80
N ARG A 52 5.14 -3.05 3.10
CA ARG A 52 5.29 -4.07 4.14
C ARG A 52 4.37 -5.28 3.93
N MET A 53 3.14 -5.06 3.47
CA MET A 53 2.18 -6.12 3.16
C MET A 53 2.56 -6.91 1.91
N LEU A 54 3.14 -6.26 0.89
CA LEU A 54 3.62 -6.94 -0.32
C LEU A 54 4.90 -7.76 -0.07
N LEU A 55 5.74 -7.34 0.89
CA LEU A 55 6.98 -8.01 1.26
C LEU A 55 6.81 -9.13 2.30
N PHE A 56 5.60 -9.70 2.44
CA PHE A 56 5.30 -10.73 3.44
C PHE A 56 6.14 -12.01 3.33
N LEU A 57 6.71 -12.27 2.15
CA LEU A 57 7.61 -13.40 1.90
C LEU A 57 9.01 -13.20 2.50
N PHE A 58 9.43 -11.96 2.73
CA PHE A 58 10.77 -11.61 3.19
C PHE A 58 10.81 -11.34 4.69
N ASN A 59 10.23 -12.24 5.49
CA ASN A 59 10.36 -12.18 6.93
C ASN A 59 11.72 -12.76 7.34
N TYR A 60 12.65 -11.89 7.73
CA TYR A 60 13.89 -12.30 8.40
C TYR A 60 13.62 -12.58 9.87
N THR A 61 13.85 -13.82 10.30
CA THR A 61 13.94 -14.18 11.71
C THR A 61 15.36 -13.88 12.19
N VAL A 62 15.54 -12.85 13.02
CA VAL A 62 16.81 -12.66 13.73
C VAL A 62 16.75 -13.53 14.98
N ILE A 63 17.51 -14.62 14.98
CA ILE A 63 17.64 -15.50 16.13
C ILE A 63 18.64 -14.86 17.08
N TYR A 64 18.21 -14.51 18.30
CA TYR A 64 19.09 -14.09 19.38
C TYR A 64 19.16 -15.20 20.40
N GLU A 65 20.37 -15.65 20.71
CA GLU A 65 20.63 -16.67 21.71
C GLU A 65 20.49 -16.05 23.11
N VAL A 66 19.55 -16.56 23.89
CA VAL A 66 19.32 -16.12 25.27
C VAL A 66 19.76 -17.25 26.18
N LYS A 67 20.84 -17.04 26.93
CA LYS A 67 21.23 -17.95 28.01
C LYS A 67 20.24 -17.78 29.16
N GLU A 68 19.32 -18.73 29.31
CA GLU A 68 18.54 -18.83 30.54
C GLU A 68 19.36 -19.51 31.67
N PRO A 69 19.28 -19.01 32.91
CA PRO A 69 19.83 -19.71 34.07
C PRO A 69 18.98 -20.95 34.37
N LYS A 70 19.64 -22.03 34.83
CA LYS A 70 19.02 -23.31 35.16
C LYS A 70 17.95 -23.14 36.24
N GLU A 71 16.67 -23.28 35.90
CA GLU A 71 15.62 -23.59 36.87
C GLU A 71 15.30 -25.09 36.82
N ASN A 72 15.24 -25.69 38.01
CA ASN A 72 15.01 -27.11 38.20
C ASN A 72 13.58 -27.49 37.83
N THR A 73 13.46 -28.44 36.90
CA THR A 73 12.22 -29.09 36.47
C THR A 73 11.46 -29.72 37.65
N VAL A 74 10.28 -29.17 37.96
CA VAL A 74 9.17 -29.95 38.53
C VAL A 74 8.15 -30.13 37.42
N GLY A 75 7.94 -31.39 37.06
CA GLY A 75 7.27 -31.81 35.84
C GLY A 75 5.84 -31.31 35.68
N ASN A 76 5.44 -31.25 34.41
CA ASN A 76 4.05 -31.38 34.01
C ASN A 76 4.01 -32.15 32.69
N ASN A 77 3.60 -33.42 32.78
CA ASN A 77 3.13 -34.23 31.66
C ASN A 77 1.78 -33.70 31.19
N ILE A 78 1.79 -32.54 30.53
CA ILE A 78 0.57 -31.97 29.94
C ILE A 78 0.87 -31.73 28.45
N THR A 79 0.19 -32.54 27.63
CA THR A 79 -0.12 -32.31 26.21
C THR A 79 0.98 -32.55 25.17
N GLN A 80 1.29 -33.82 24.91
CA GLN A 80 1.43 -34.25 23.50
C GLN A 80 0.02 -34.30 22.88
N ILE A 81 -0.52 -33.15 22.48
CA ILE A 81 -1.71 -33.05 21.64
C ILE A 81 -1.23 -32.96 20.18
N ASP A 82 -1.58 -33.95 19.35
CA ASP A 82 -1.83 -33.88 17.89
C ASP A 82 -1.07 -32.84 17.02
N ILE A 83 0.26 -32.80 17.08
CA ILE A 83 1.08 -31.88 16.25
C ILE A 83 1.03 -32.23 14.74
N SER A 84 0.70 -33.47 14.37
CA SER A 84 0.63 -33.89 12.95
C SER A 84 -0.69 -33.50 12.26
N THR A 85 -1.78 -33.40 13.02
CA THR A 85 -3.12 -33.09 12.48
C THR A 85 -3.24 -31.60 12.11
N ASP A 86 -2.62 -30.72 12.89
CA ASP A 86 -2.61 -29.26 12.66
C ASP A 86 -1.91 -28.86 11.35
N ASN A 87 -0.80 -29.52 11.01
CA ASN A 87 -0.04 -29.18 9.79
C ASN A 87 -0.82 -29.46 8.50
N ASN A 88 -1.67 -30.50 8.49
CA ASN A 88 -2.50 -30.81 7.33
C ASN A 88 -3.63 -29.79 7.15
N LEU A 89 -4.29 -29.36 8.24
CA LEU A 89 -5.32 -28.32 8.19
C LEU A 89 -4.76 -26.97 7.71
N VAL A 90 -3.61 -26.55 8.25
CA VAL A 90 -2.92 -25.32 7.82
C VAL A 90 -2.55 -25.39 6.34
N LEU A 91 -2.10 -26.55 5.87
CA LEU A 91 -1.79 -26.77 4.46
C LEU A 91 -3.02 -26.64 3.56
N TYR A 92 -4.16 -27.25 3.93
CA TYR A 92 -5.40 -27.12 3.17
C TYR A 92 -5.89 -25.66 3.12
N LEU A 93 -5.80 -24.94 4.24
CA LEU A 93 -6.12 -23.52 4.31
C LEU A 93 -5.19 -22.67 3.43
N ALA A 94 -3.89 -22.98 3.39
CA ALA A 94 -2.92 -22.29 2.55
C ALA A 94 -3.25 -22.46 1.06
N TYR A 95 -3.60 -23.68 0.63
CA TYR A 95 -4.00 -23.95 -0.76
C TYR A 95 -5.33 -23.30 -1.11
N LEU A 96 -6.31 -23.32 -0.20
CA LEU A 96 -7.58 -22.61 -0.38
C LEU A 96 -7.34 -21.11 -0.52
N TRP A 97 -6.53 -20.52 0.36
CA TRP A 97 -6.16 -19.10 0.27
C TRP A 97 -5.50 -18.77 -1.07
N LEU A 98 -4.55 -19.59 -1.53
CA LEU A 98 -3.87 -19.40 -2.81
C LEU A 98 -4.87 -19.47 -3.98
N PHE A 99 -5.74 -20.48 -3.98
CA PHE A 99 -6.75 -20.65 -5.02
C PHE A 99 -7.70 -19.45 -5.09
N VAL A 100 -8.27 -19.02 -3.95
CA VAL A 100 -9.15 -17.85 -3.89
C VAL A 100 -8.42 -16.59 -4.35
N THR A 101 -7.17 -16.41 -3.94
CA THR A 101 -6.33 -15.26 -4.34
C THR A 101 -6.14 -15.23 -5.87
N ILE A 102 -5.84 -16.37 -6.49
CA ILE A 102 -5.70 -16.49 -7.96
C ILE A 102 -7.02 -16.18 -8.66
N VAL A 103 -8.14 -16.72 -8.18
CA VAL A 103 -9.47 -16.47 -8.76
C VAL A 103 -9.80 -14.98 -8.72
N ILE A 104 -9.62 -14.32 -7.56
CA ILE A 104 -9.85 -12.88 -7.39
C ILE A 104 -8.90 -12.06 -8.29
N ALA A 105 -7.63 -12.46 -8.38
CA ALA A 105 -6.63 -11.80 -9.22
C ALA A 105 -7.02 -11.85 -10.70
N VAL A 106 -7.35 -13.04 -11.21
CA VAL A 106 -7.75 -13.26 -12.61
C VAL A 106 -9.05 -12.51 -12.91
N TYR A 107 -10.06 -12.63 -12.06
CA TYR A 107 -11.33 -11.91 -12.22
C TYR A 107 -11.11 -10.39 -12.30
N THR A 108 -10.32 -9.84 -11.37
CA THR A 108 -10.02 -8.40 -11.32
C THR A 108 -9.23 -7.96 -12.55
N PHE A 109 -8.26 -8.76 -13.00
CA PHE A 109 -7.45 -8.47 -14.17
C PHE A 109 -8.25 -8.50 -15.48
N ILE A 110 -9.13 -9.50 -15.64
CA ILE A 110 -10.05 -9.58 -16.78
C ILE A 110 -11.00 -8.39 -16.77
N LYS A 111 -11.63 -8.09 -15.62
CA LYS A 111 -12.54 -6.95 -15.48
C LYS A 111 -11.85 -5.63 -15.85
N TYR A 112 -10.65 -5.40 -15.33
CA TYR A 112 -9.86 -4.21 -15.65
C TYR A 112 -9.53 -4.13 -17.15
N THR A 113 -9.07 -5.23 -17.75
CA THR A 113 -8.67 -5.24 -19.15
C THR A 113 -9.87 -5.05 -20.09
N ARG A 114 -11.00 -5.72 -19.81
CA ARG A 114 -12.23 -5.55 -20.58
C ARG A 114 -12.75 -4.11 -20.49
N PHE A 115 -12.81 -3.55 -19.28
CA PHE A 115 -13.24 -2.17 -19.08
C PHE A 115 -12.33 -1.18 -19.81
N LYS A 116 -11.01 -1.35 -19.68
CA LYS A 116 -10.03 -0.53 -20.39
C LYS A 116 -10.23 -0.58 -21.90
N ASN A 117 -10.32 -1.78 -22.46
CA ASN A 117 -10.45 -1.95 -23.90
C ASN A 117 -11.78 -1.37 -24.39
N LEU A 118 -12.88 -1.61 -23.68
CA LEU A 118 -14.18 -1.03 -24.02
C LEU A 118 -14.13 0.49 -24.07
N VAL A 119 -13.57 1.15 -23.05
CA VAL A 119 -13.46 2.62 -23.03
C VAL A 119 -12.53 3.12 -24.13
N VAL A 120 -11.41 2.44 -24.38
CA VAL A 120 -10.47 2.82 -25.45
C VAL A 120 -11.09 2.63 -26.84
N ASP A 121 -11.86 1.59 -27.06
CA ASP A 121 -12.45 1.26 -28.36
C ASP A 121 -13.61 2.20 -28.71
N VAL A 122 -14.37 2.66 -27.71
CA VAL A 122 -15.48 3.60 -27.88
C VAL A 122 -15.00 5.07 -27.89
N SER A 123 -13.81 5.35 -27.35
CA SER A 123 -13.27 6.70 -27.31
C SER A 123 -12.81 7.22 -28.68
N TYR A 124 -12.94 8.53 -28.90
CA TYR A 124 -12.55 9.23 -30.12
C TYR A 124 -11.39 10.21 -29.89
N SER A 125 -10.69 10.60 -30.94
CA SER A 125 -9.65 11.64 -30.87
C SER A 125 -10.30 13.03 -30.81
N ILE A 126 -9.82 13.88 -29.90
CA ILE A 126 -10.27 15.27 -29.80
C ILE A 126 -9.56 16.10 -30.87
N GLU A 127 -10.31 16.55 -31.87
CA GLU A 127 -9.80 17.38 -32.98
C GLU A 127 -9.78 18.88 -32.66
N ASP A 128 -10.35 19.28 -31.51
CA ASP A 128 -10.38 20.68 -31.08
C ASP A 128 -8.96 21.23 -30.82
N ASN A 129 -8.58 22.25 -31.59
CA ASN A 129 -7.27 22.89 -31.51
C ASN A 129 -7.03 23.61 -30.18
N ASP A 130 -8.07 24.21 -29.59
CA ASP A 130 -7.96 24.91 -28.32
C ASP A 130 -7.71 23.94 -27.18
N VAL A 131 -8.46 22.83 -27.14
CA VAL A 131 -8.27 21.75 -26.15
C VAL A 131 -6.85 21.18 -26.25
N ASN A 132 -6.40 20.89 -27.47
CA ASN A 132 -5.05 20.37 -27.72
C ASN A 132 -3.95 21.37 -27.34
N CYS A 133 -4.19 22.67 -27.52
CA CYS A 133 -3.26 23.72 -27.13
C CYS A 133 -3.11 23.80 -25.60
N ILE A 134 -4.23 23.81 -24.87
CA ILE A 134 -4.25 23.80 -23.39
C ILE A 134 -3.51 22.56 -22.87
N TYR A 135 -3.84 21.39 -23.42
CA TYR A 135 -3.21 20.13 -23.05
C TYR A 135 -1.68 20.15 -23.23
N LYS A 136 -1.20 20.60 -24.40
CA LYS A 136 0.24 20.69 -24.69
C LYS A 136 0.95 21.69 -23.77
N ASN A 137 0.31 22.81 -23.45
CA ASN A 137 0.87 23.80 -22.52
C ASN A 137 0.98 23.23 -21.10
N LEU A 138 -0.04 22.52 -20.62
CA LEU A 138 -0.01 21.86 -19.31
C LEU A 138 1.05 20.76 -19.22
N LEU A 139 1.25 19.97 -20.28
CA LEU A 139 2.32 18.98 -20.32
C LEU A 139 3.71 19.62 -20.15
N LYS A 140 3.93 20.77 -20.79
CA LYS A 140 5.17 21.56 -20.65
C LYS A 140 5.31 22.14 -19.25
N GLU A 141 4.26 22.80 -18.74
CA GLU A 141 4.22 23.39 -17.39
C GLU A 141 4.52 22.35 -16.30
N LEU A 142 3.92 21.16 -16.41
CA LEU A 142 4.08 20.09 -15.42
C LEU A 142 5.36 19.27 -15.63
N ASN A 143 6.12 19.51 -16.70
CA ASN A 143 7.31 18.77 -17.12
C ASN A 143 7.05 17.26 -17.26
N ILE A 144 5.96 16.89 -17.92
CA ILE A 144 5.55 15.50 -18.13
C ILE A 144 6.12 15.03 -19.47
N LYS A 145 7.11 14.12 -19.42
CA LYS A 145 7.73 13.51 -20.61
C LYS A 145 7.03 12.25 -21.11
N LYS A 146 6.16 11.67 -20.28
CA LYS A 146 5.42 10.45 -20.63
C LYS A 146 4.41 10.77 -21.73
N LYS A 147 4.34 9.92 -22.76
CA LYS A 147 3.28 10.00 -23.76
C LYS A 147 1.95 9.61 -23.11
N ILE A 148 1.07 10.60 -22.95
CA ILE A 148 -0.32 10.42 -22.49
C ILE A 148 -1.21 10.83 -23.66
N GLU A 149 -2.16 9.97 -24.03
CA GLU A 149 -3.09 10.22 -25.13
C GLU A 149 -4.38 10.83 -24.57
N LEU A 150 -4.77 12.01 -25.07
CA LEU A 150 -6.02 12.67 -24.73
C LEU A 150 -7.11 12.20 -25.69
N ARG A 151 -8.24 11.75 -25.15
CA ARG A 151 -9.37 11.19 -25.92
C ARG A 151 -10.71 11.66 -25.37
N GLY A 152 -11.70 11.80 -26.24
CA GLY A 152 -13.10 12.02 -25.86
C GLY A 152 -13.80 10.69 -25.59
N SER A 153 -14.73 10.64 -24.64
CA SER A 153 -15.48 9.42 -24.31
C SER A 153 -16.84 9.73 -23.70
N ASP A 154 -17.91 9.38 -24.42
CA ASP A 154 -19.30 9.58 -23.97
C ASP A 154 -19.73 8.58 -22.89
N GLU A 155 -19.09 7.41 -22.87
CA GLU A 155 -19.31 6.36 -21.85
C GLU A 155 -18.80 6.75 -20.46
N LEU A 156 -17.91 7.76 -20.39
CA LEU A 156 -17.35 8.20 -19.13
C LEU A 156 -18.08 9.44 -18.63
N ILE A 157 -18.64 9.30 -17.45
CA ILE A 157 -19.45 10.33 -16.79
C ILE A 157 -18.56 11.41 -16.13
N SER A 158 -17.26 11.16 -15.99
CA SER A 158 -16.29 12.06 -15.39
C SER A 158 -14.96 11.95 -16.12
N PRO A 159 -14.17 13.04 -16.21
CA PRO A 159 -12.77 12.98 -16.60
C PRO A 159 -12.04 11.90 -15.82
N ALA A 160 -11.22 11.10 -16.51
CA ALA A 160 -10.48 10.02 -15.88
C ALA A 160 -9.18 9.69 -16.62
N GLY A 161 -8.09 9.61 -15.85
CA GLY A 161 -6.83 9.00 -16.27
C GLY A 161 -6.83 7.48 -16.13
N MET A 162 -6.41 6.76 -17.18
CA MET A 162 -6.28 5.30 -17.17
C MET A 162 -4.97 4.81 -17.80
N GLY A 163 -4.50 3.65 -17.34
CA GLY A 163 -3.47 2.86 -18.01
C GLY A 163 -2.04 3.09 -17.50
N LEU A 164 -1.38 2.00 -17.12
CA LEU A 164 -0.01 1.98 -16.61
C LEU A 164 1.03 2.18 -17.71
N PHE A 165 1.01 1.31 -18.73
CA PHE A 165 2.01 1.29 -19.81
C PHE A 165 1.68 2.30 -20.90
N LYS A 166 0.50 2.16 -21.51
CA LYS A 166 -0.12 3.18 -22.36
C LYS A 166 -1.11 3.96 -21.51
N SER A 167 -0.90 5.27 -21.41
CA SER A 167 -1.68 6.16 -20.55
C SER A 167 -2.63 6.99 -21.39
N TYR A 168 -3.87 7.07 -20.92
CA TYR A 168 -4.98 7.75 -21.57
C TYR A 168 -5.62 8.71 -20.58
N ILE A 169 -5.97 9.91 -21.03
CA ILE A 169 -6.92 10.79 -20.34
C ILE A 169 -8.17 10.82 -21.18
N PHE A 170 -9.28 10.47 -20.56
CA PHE A 170 -10.59 10.56 -21.18
C PHE A 170 -11.31 11.79 -20.67
N LEU A 171 -11.87 12.56 -21.59
CA LEU A 171 -12.76 13.68 -21.31
C LEU A 171 -14.17 13.34 -21.79
N PRO A 172 -15.19 13.48 -20.93
CA PRO A 172 -16.59 13.44 -21.37
C PRO A 172 -16.88 14.61 -22.31
N ASP A 173 -17.87 14.42 -23.21
CA ASP A 173 -18.36 15.51 -24.05
C ASP A 173 -19.25 16.47 -23.26
N TYR A 174 -18.63 17.41 -22.55
CA TYR A 174 -19.30 18.49 -21.84
C TYR A 174 -18.80 19.85 -22.31
N PRO A 175 -19.67 20.88 -22.32
CA PRO A 175 -19.28 22.26 -22.62
C PRO A 175 -18.49 22.84 -21.45
N TYR A 176 -17.18 22.62 -21.46
CA TYR A 176 -16.24 23.23 -20.52
C TYR A 176 -15.89 24.65 -20.96
N SER A 177 -15.80 25.58 -20.01
CA SER A 177 -15.07 26.82 -20.29
C SER A 177 -13.57 26.52 -20.41
N ARG A 178 -12.82 27.41 -21.06
CA ARG A 178 -11.36 27.28 -21.22
C ARG A 178 -10.65 27.11 -19.87
N ASP A 179 -11.04 27.90 -18.87
CA ASP A 179 -10.44 27.87 -17.54
C ASP A 179 -10.83 26.59 -16.77
N GLU A 180 -12.10 26.17 -16.85
CA GLU A 180 -12.57 24.92 -16.25
C GLU A 180 -11.82 23.71 -16.80
N LEU A 181 -11.67 23.65 -18.13
CA LEU A 181 -10.94 22.58 -18.80
C LEU A 181 -9.48 22.54 -18.38
N SER A 182 -8.83 23.70 -18.27
CA SER A 182 -7.45 23.81 -17.80
C SER A 182 -7.29 23.23 -16.39
N TRP A 183 -8.19 23.57 -15.47
CA TRP A 183 -8.19 23.06 -14.09
C TRP A 183 -8.40 21.54 -14.03
N ILE A 184 -9.36 21.02 -14.80
CA ILE A 184 -9.67 19.58 -14.86
C ILE A 184 -8.49 18.80 -15.45
N LEU A 185 -7.95 19.24 -16.59
CA LEU A 185 -6.80 18.59 -17.22
C LEU A 185 -5.56 18.65 -16.34
N LYS A 186 -5.31 19.78 -15.67
CA LYS A 186 -4.19 19.92 -14.74
C LYS A 186 -4.32 18.94 -13.57
N HIS A 187 -5.53 18.70 -13.06
CA HIS A 187 -5.82 17.68 -12.04
C HIS A 187 -5.52 16.27 -12.54
N GLU A 188 -6.08 15.87 -13.68
CA GLU A 188 -5.86 14.53 -14.25
C GLU A 188 -4.38 14.29 -14.58
N LEU A 189 -3.68 15.27 -15.15
CA LEU A 189 -2.24 15.21 -15.40
C LEU A 189 -1.42 15.10 -14.12
N MET A 190 -1.88 15.70 -13.02
CA MET A 190 -1.21 15.59 -11.72
C MET A 190 -1.23 14.15 -11.19
N HIS A 191 -2.29 13.38 -11.44
CA HIS A 191 -2.31 11.95 -11.10
C HIS A 191 -1.21 11.16 -11.81
N PHE A 192 -0.93 11.48 -13.09
CA PHE A 192 0.17 10.87 -13.83
C PHE A 192 1.53 11.31 -13.31
N LYS A 193 1.69 12.60 -12.98
CA LYS A 193 2.93 13.14 -12.40
C LYS A 193 3.27 12.50 -11.05
N ASN A 194 2.27 12.27 -10.22
CA ASN A 194 2.42 11.65 -8.89
C ASN A 194 2.49 10.11 -8.94
N LYS A 195 2.28 9.49 -10.12
CA LYS A 195 2.24 8.04 -10.35
C LYS A 195 1.12 7.35 -9.58
N ASP A 196 -0.01 8.03 -9.40
CA ASP A 196 -1.11 7.55 -8.56
C ASP A 196 -1.73 6.27 -9.10
N ILE A 197 -1.73 6.08 -10.42
CA ILE A 197 -2.17 4.83 -11.05
C ILE A 197 -1.35 3.65 -10.53
N LEU A 198 -0.01 3.77 -10.46
CA LEU A 198 0.85 2.71 -9.93
C LEU A 198 0.50 2.41 -8.47
N ILE A 199 0.28 3.44 -7.65
CA ILE A 199 -0.08 3.27 -6.24
C ILE A 199 -1.44 2.58 -6.10
N LYS A 200 -2.44 2.97 -6.92
CA LYS A 200 -3.76 2.31 -6.98
C LYS A 200 -3.62 0.83 -7.33
N PHE A 201 -2.71 0.46 -8.23
CA PHE A 201 -2.39 -0.93 -8.54
C PHE A 201 -1.73 -1.67 -7.38
N LEU A 202 -0.76 -1.06 -6.67
CA LEU A 202 -0.15 -1.68 -5.49
C LEU A 202 -1.17 -1.95 -4.38
N VAL A 203 -2.06 -0.98 -4.11
CA VAL A 203 -3.16 -1.14 -3.15
C VAL A 203 -4.13 -2.24 -3.60
N LEU A 204 -4.43 -2.34 -4.89
CA LEU A 204 -5.25 -3.41 -5.44
C LEU A 204 -4.60 -4.78 -5.24
N SER A 205 -3.29 -4.92 -5.47
CA SER A 205 -2.54 -6.15 -5.19
C SER A 205 -2.64 -6.55 -3.71
N VAL A 206 -2.50 -5.59 -2.79
CA VAL A 206 -2.68 -5.86 -1.35
C VAL A 206 -4.11 -6.31 -1.05
N LYS A 207 -5.14 -5.69 -1.63
CA LYS A 207 -6.53 -6.14 -1.46
C LYS A 207 -6.76 -7.56 -1.97
N ILE A 208 -6.09 -7.96 -3.05
CA ILE A 208 -6.22 -9.31 -3.62
C ILE A 208 -5.56 -10.35 -2.70
N ILE A 209 -4.35 -10.08 -2.21
CA ILE A 209 -3.61 -11.00 -1.32
C ILE A 209 -4.30 -11.12 0.05
N TYR A 210 -4.78 -10.00 0.59
CA TYR A 210 -5.39 -9.90 1.93
C TYR A 210 -6.91 -9.70 1.84
N TRP A 211 -7.55 -10.40 0.90
CA TRP A 211 -8.98 -10.25 0.60
C TRP A 211 -9.90 -10.45 1.81
N PHE A 212 -9.45 -11.22 2.80
CA PHE A 212 -10.15 -11.51 4.05
C PHE A 212 -9.98 -10.42 5.13
N ASN A 213 -9.06 -9.47 4.96
CA ASN A 213 -8.77 -8.45 5.97
C ASN A 213 -9.63 -7.17 5.74
N PRO A 214 -10.64 -6.89 6.58
CA PRO A 214 -11.51 -5.71 6.43
C PRO A 214 -10.74 -4.37 6.55
N LEU A 215 -9.66 -4.32 7.34
CA LEU A 215 -8.87 -3.10 7.54
C LEU A 215 -8.14 -2.67 6.26
N VAL A 216 -7.84 -3.60 5.35
CA VAL A 216 -7.24 -3.29 4.05
C VAL A 216 -8.21 -2.51 3.16
N TYR A 217 -9.52 -2.80 3.25
CA TYR A 217 -10.54 -2.05 2.52
C TYR A 217 -10.71 -0.63 3.09
N ILE A 218 -10.68 -0.49 4.42
CA ILE A 218 -10.70 0.82 5.08
C ILE A 218 -9.46 1.63 4.67
N MET A 219 -8.27 1.01 4.72
CA MET A 219 -7.02 1.62 4.26
C MET A 219 -7.16 2.07 2.80
N SER A 220 -7.62 1.20 1.90
CA SER A 220 -7.79 1.52 0.48
C SER A 220 -8.68 2.74 0.26
N ASN A 221 -9.80 2.85 0.98
CA ASN A 221 -10.67 4.03 0.90
C ASN A 221 -9.98 5.31 1.39
N LYS A 222 -9.15 5.21 2.44
CA LYS A 222 -8.36 6.35 2.93
C LYS A 222 -7.25 6.74 1.97
N VAL A 223 -6.56 5.77 1.37
CA VAL A 223 -5.53 6.03 0.34
C VAL A 223 -6.14 6.77 -0.84
N ASN A 224 -7.32 6.36 -1.31
CA ASN A 224 -8.01 7.05 -2.41
C ASN A 224 -8.36 8.50 -2.04
N LEU A 225 -8.90 8.75 -0.85
CA LEU A 225 -9.18 10.10 -0.39
C LEU A 225 -7.91 10.95 -0.27
N ASP A 226 -6.85 10.41 0.36
CA ASP A 226 -5.59 11.11 0.53
C ASP A 226 -4.88 11.39 -0.81
N CYS A 227 -5.08 10.52 -1.82
CA CYS A 227 -4.63 10.72 -3.20
C CYS A 227 -5.28 11.96 -3.84
N GLU A 228 -6.61 12.07 -3.76
CA GLU A 228 -7.34 13.25 -4.26
C GLU A 228 -6.89 14.52 -3.53
N LEU A 229 -6.79 14.48 -2.19
CA LEU A 229 -6.31 15.63 -1.40
C LEU A 229 -4.86 16.03 -1.74
N CYS A 230 -4.00 15.06 -2.05
CA CYS A 230 -2.62 15.31 -2.48
C CYS A 230 -2.58 15.94 -3.87
N CYS A 231 -3.46 15.51 -4.78
CA CYS A 231 -3.57 16.10 -6.11
C CYS A 231 -4.10 17.53 -6.03
N ASP A 232 -5.19 17.77 -5.30
CA ASP A 232 -5.75 19.10 -5.06
C ASP A 232 -4.67 20.06 -4.49
N GLU A 233 -3.89 19.61 -3.48
CA GLU A 233 -2.77 20.39 -2.90
C GLU A 233 -1.65 20.67 -3.93
N SER A 234 -1.38 19.72 -4.82
CA SER A 234 -0.33 19.84 -5.83
C SER A 234 -0.74 20.76 -6.99
N VAL A 235 -2.00 20.70 -7.41
CA VAL A 235 -2.57 21.58 -8.45
C VAL A 235 -2.55 23.05 -8.00
N LEU A 236 -2.85 23.28 -6.72
CA LEU A 236 -2.99 24.62 -6.13
C LEU A 236 -1.70 25.16 -5.50
N THR A 237 -0.57 24.49 -5.72
CA THR A 237 0.73 24.99 -5.23
C THR A 237 1.04 26.32 -5.91
N ASP A 238 1.34 27.34 -5.10
CA ASP A 238 1.65 28.71 -5.52
C ASP A 238 0.51 29.46 -6.24
N CYS A 239 -0.73 28.96 -6.16
CA CYS A 239 -1.92 29.61 -6.70
C CYS A 239 -2.50 30.69 -5.75
N SER A 240 -3.11 31.73 -6.32
CA SER A 240 -3.79 32.79 -5.59
C SER A 240 -5.12 32.31 -4.98
N LEU A 241 -5.72 33.10 -4.08
CA LEU A 241 -7.05 32.79 -3.53
C LEU A 241 -8.15 32.76 -4.61
N LYS A 242 -8.00 33.56 -5.66
CA LYS A 242 -8.93 33.57 -6.80
C LYS A 242 -8.88 32.25 -7.55
N ASP A 243 -7.67 31.79 -7.88
CA ASP A 243 -7.45 30.52 -8.59
C ASP A 243 -8.01 29.33 -7.80
N LYS A 244 -7.81 29.32 -6.47
CA LYS A 244 -8.38 28.28 -5.59
C LYS A 244 -9.90 28.23 -5.65
N LYS A 245 -10.56 29.40 -5.72
CA LYS A 245 -12.02 29.50 -5.84
C LYS A 245 -12.49 28.97 -7.19
N GLU A 246 -11.82 29.36 -8.28
CA GLU A 246 -12.15 28.91 -9.63
C GLU A 246 -11.97 27.39 -9.79
N TYR A 247 -10.87 26.85 -9.28
CA TYR A 247 -10.64 25.41 -9.22
C TYR A 247 -11.73 24.68 -8.41
N ALA A 248 -12.09 25.17 -7.22
CA ALA A 248 -13.14 24.56 -6.40
C ALA A 248 -14.51 24.55 -7.12
N LEU A 249 -14.85 25.61 -7.85
CA LEU A 249 -16.06 25.69 -8.66
C LEU A 249 -16.04 24.70 -9.83
N ALA A 250 -14.91 24.61 -10.56
CA ALA A 250 -14.73 23.65 -11.64
C ALA A 250 -14.88 22.20 -11.12
N LEU A 251 -14.30 21.91 -9.96
CA LEU A 251 -14.43 20.61 -9.29
C LEU A 251 -15.89 20.29 -8.95
N ILE A 252 -16.60 21.22 -8.29
CA ILE A 252 -18.03 21.03 -7.95
C ILE A 252 -18.87 20.80 -9.21
N LYS A 253 -18.62 21.58 -10.28
CA LYS A 253 -19.34 21.44 -11.55
C LYS A 253 -19.10 20.07 -12.18
N SER A 254 -17.85 19.61 -12.24
CA SER A 254 -17.50 18.29 -12.80
C SER A 254 -18.21 17.14 -12.07
N ILE A 255 -18.27 17.20 -10.73
CA ILE A 255 -18.92 16.18 -9.90
C ILE A 255 -20.45 16.27 -10.01
N LYS A 256 -21.01 17.48 -10.12
CA LYS A 256 -22.46 17.66 -10.31
C LYS A 256 -22.92 17.11 -11.66
N LEU A 257 -22.17 17.39 -12.73
CA LEU A 257 -22.41 16.82 -14.05
C LEU A 257 -22.36 15.29 -13.96
N SER A 258 -21.34 14.75 -13.31
CA SER A 258 -21.21 13.31 -13.11
C SER A 258 -22.39 12.68 -12.35
N ARG A 259 -22.93 13.37 -11.33
CA ARG A 259 -24.03 12.85 -10.52
C ARG A 259 -25.38 12.84 -11.23
N ASN A 260 -25.63 13.81 -12.12
CA ASN A 260 -26.88 13.87 -12.87
C ASN A 260 -27.06 12.71 -13.86
N TYR A 261 -25.97 12.08 -14.30
CA TYR A 261 -26.00 10.87 -15.14
C TYR A 261 -26.18 9.56 -14.34
N ASN A 262 -25.99 9.58 -13.01
CA ASN A 262 -26.10 8.42 -12.10
C ASN A 262 -27.37 8.49 -11.22
N SER A 263 -28.54 8.59 -11.83
CA SER A 263 -29.84 8.52 -11.12
C SER A 263 -30.27 7.10 -10.72
N GLY A 264 -29.35 6.12 -10.75
CA GLY A 264 -29.59 4.74 -10.32
C GLY A 264 -28.68 4.29 -9.17
N ILE A 265 -29.30 3.97 -8.03
CA ILE A 265 -28.82 3.06 -6.95
C ILE A 265 -27.72 3.61 -5.99
N LEU A 266 -28.17 3.97 -4.78
CA LEU A 266 -27.46 3.90 -3.47
C LEU A 266 -25.96 4.28 -3.42
N THR A 267 -25.58 5.53 -3.72
CA THR A 267 -24.17 5.99 -3.57
C THR A 267 -23.97 7.36 -2.90
N THR A 268 -25.00 7.91 -2.26
CA THR A 268 -25.04 9.36 -1.95
C THR A 268 -24.21 9.82 -0.75
N GLU A 269 -23.92 8.98 0.26
CA GLU A 269 -23.23 9.45 1.48
C GLU A 269 -21.69 9.46 1.37
N PHE A 270 -21.09 8.44 0.75
CA PHE A 270 -19.62 8.32 0.68
C PHE A 270 -18.98 9.41 -0.18
N ASN A 271 -19.63 9.83 -1.27
CA ASN A 271 -19.10 10.88 -2.14
C ASN A 271 -19.26 12.28 -1.56
N LYS A 272 -20.33 12.54 -0.79
CA LYS A 272 -20.55 13.83 -0.15
C LYS A 272 -19.44 14.15 0.86
N THR A 273 -19.11 13.18 1.73
CA THR A 273 -18.04 13.37 2.73
C THR A 273 -16.65 13.46 2.11
N SER A 274 -16.44 12.92 0.91
CA SER A 274 -15.19 13.07 0.15
C SER A 274 -15.04 14.48 -0.41
N LEU A 275 -16.07 14.98 -1.10
CA LEU A 275 -16.10 16.34 -1.65
C LEU A 275 -15.93 17.41 -0.56
N GLU A 276 -16.64 17.29 0.56
CA GLU A 276 -16.52 18.23 1.68
C GLU A 276 -15.08 18.32 2.20
N LYS A 277 -14.38 17.19 2.30
CA LYS A 277 -12.97 17.17 2.74
C LYS A 277 -12.03 17.78 1.71
N ARG A 278 -12.31 17.59 0.42
CA ARG A 278 -11.55 18.23 -0.66
C ARG A 278 -11.69 19.74 -0.60
N LEU A 279 -12.92 20.25 -0.53
CA LEU A 279 -13.22 21.67 -0.39
C LEU A 279 -12.59 22.29 0.86
N ASP A 280 -12.72 21.64 2.01
CA ASP A 280 -12.08 22.07 3.26
C ASP A 280 -10.54 22.14 3.14
N SER A 281 -9.93 21.22 2.38
CA SER A 281 -8.49 21.20 2.19
C SER A 281 -7.97 22.30 1.26
N ILE A 282 -8.75 22.69 0.24
CA ILE A 282 -8.41 23.74 -0.74
C ILE A 282 -8.25 25.10 -0.03
N VAL A 283 -9.12 25.37 0.95
CA VAL A 283 -9.14 26.61 1.72
C VAL A 283 -7.99 26.67 2.73
N LYS A 284 -7.56 25.53 3.26
CA LYS A 284 -6.53 25.46 4.31
C LYS A 284 -5.12 25.73 3.76
N LYS A 285 -4.27 26.27 4.62
CA LYS A 285 -2.84 26.46 4.32
C LYS A 285 -2.12 25.12 4.25
N LYS A 286 -1.07 25.06 3.41
CA LYS A 286 -0.19 23.89 3.24
C LYS A 286 0.45 23.50 4.57
N GLY A 287 0.41 22.20 4.88
CA GLY A 287 1.01 21.64 6.09
C GLY A 287 2.54 21.47 6.00
N LYS A 288 3.18 21.15 7.12
CA LYS A 288 4.64 20.89 7.17
C LYS A 288 5.02 19.59 6.45
N SER A 289 6.23 19.51 5.90
CA SER A 289 6.79 18.26 5.34
C SER A 289 7.12 17.26 6.44
N GLY A 290 6.65 16.01 6.31
CA GLY A 290 6.84 14.95 7.31
C GLY A 290 7.87 13.89 6.93
N ILE A 291 8.84 14.20 6.06
CA ILE A 291 9.76 13.22 5.47
C ILE A 291 10.53 12.42 6.54
N LEU A 292 11.00 13.08 7.60
CA LEU A 292 11.72 12.41 8.70
C LEU A 292 10.82 11.41 9.45
N VAL A 293 9.56 11.74 9.68
CA VAL A 293 8.57 10.83 10.29
C VAL A 293 8.28 9.65 9.36
N LEU A 294 8.21 9.89 8.04
CA LEU A 294 8.03 8.83 7.05
C LEU A 294 9.18 7.82 7.11
N LEU A 295 10.42 8.32 7.17
CA LEU A 295 11.62 7.47 7.25
C LEU A 295 11.64 6.66 8.54
N ILE A 296 11.34 7.28 9.69
CA ILE A 296 11.28 6.59 10.99
C ILE A 296 10.21 5.49 10.98
N LEU A 297 9.02 5.77 10.44
CA LEU A 297 7.98 4.75 10.35
C LEU A 297 8.35 3.65 9.36
N PHE A 298 9.00 3.99 8.25
CA PHE A 298 9.48 2.99 7.31
C PHE A 298 10.49 2.05 7.97
N THR A 299 11.47 2.58 8.72
CA THR A 299 12.43 1.73 9.43
C THR A 299 11.76 0.91 10.53
N LEU A 300 10.88 1.51 11.35
CA LEU A 300 10.14 0.81 12.40
C LEU A 300 9.28 -0.34 11.86
N PHE A 301 8.60 -0.15 10.73
CA PHE A 301 7.79 -1.19 10.10
C PHE A 301 8.60 -2.15 9.22
N SER A 302 9.82 -1.78 8.82
CA SER A 302 10.74 -2.61 8.05
C SER A 302 11.53 -3.59 8.93
N VAL A 303 11.78 -3.27 10.21
CA VAL A 303 12.40 -4.22 11.14
C VAL A 303 11.35 -5.28 11.49
N THR A 304 11.66 -6.52 11.14
CA THR A 304 10.85 -7.69 11.47
C THR A 304 10.80 -7.86 12.99
N TYR A 305 9.68 -8.37 13.48
CA TYR A 305 9.50 -8.67 14.90
C TYR A 305 10.64 -9.56 15.40
N PHE A 306 11.16 -9.22 16.58
CA PHE A 306 12.04 -10.07 17.36
C PHE A 306 11.22 -11.26 17.86
N ASN A 307 11.42 -12.45 17.27
CA ASN A 307 10.99 -13.67 17.95
C ASN A 307 12.07 -14.02 18.97
N PHE A 308 11.67 -14.06 20.25
CA PHE A 308 12.51 -14.55 21.33
C PHE A 308 12.30 -16.05 21.40
N GLU A 309 13.20 -16.82 20.80
CA GLU A 309 13.18 -18.28 20.90
C GLU A 309 14.29 -18.67 21.87
N SER A 310 13.92 -19.07 23.09
CA SER A 310 14.88 -19.57 24.07
C SER A 310 15.31 -20.98 23.65
N ILE A 311 16.56 -21.11 23.23
CA ILE A 311 17.17 -22.42 22.98
C ILE A 311 17.58 -23.00 24.33
N SER A 312 16.83 -23.98 24.83
CA SER A 312 17.24 -24.78 25.99
C SER A 312 18.30 -25.80 25.54
N PHE A 313 19.50 -25.65 26.07
CA PHE A 313 20.67 -26.44 25.69
C PHE A 313 20.69 -27.77 26.45
N ASP A 314 19.82 -28.71 26.08
CA ASP A 314 19.73 -30.01 26.78
C ASP A 314 20.14 -31.21 25.93
N ASN A 315 20.87 -31.01 24.82
CA ASN A 315 21.35 -32.15 24.04
C ASN A 315 22.72 -31.89 23.39
N SER A 316 23.77 -32.37 24.05
CA SER A 316 25.15 -32.39 23.55
C SER A 316 25.32 -33.15 22.23
N ASN A 317 24.31 -33.91 21.80
CA ASN A 317 24.29 -34.60 20.50
C ASN A 317 23.86 -33.72 19.32
N SER A 318 23.31 -32.52 19.55
CA SER A 318 22.91 -31.60 18.47
C SER A 318 24.07 -30.83 17.83
N LEU A 319 25.22 -30.74 18.53
CA LEU A 319 26.43 -30.05 18.05
C LEU A 319 27.17 -30.81 16.94
N ARG A 320 26.93 -32.11 16.75
CA ARG A 320 27.55 -32.88 15.65
C ARG A 320 26.88 -32.67 14.29
N ASN A 321 25.60 -32.30 14.26
CA ASN A 321 24.83 -32.21 13.01
C ASN A 321 24.83 -30.83 12.34
N ILE A 322 25.47 -29.82 12.95
CA ILE A 322 25.48 -28.45 12.41
C ILE A 322 26.83 -28.10 11.74
N GLY A 323 27.78 -29.03 11.64
CA GLY A 323 28.99 -28.83 10.81
C GLY A 323 29.88 -27.67 11.28
N ILE A 324 29.80 -27.30 12.56
CA ILE A 324 30.71 -26.34 13.18
C ILE A 324 31.67 -27.14 14.06
N LEU A 325 32.66 -27.78 13.43
CA LEU A 325 33.97 -28.16 14.01
C LEU A 325 34.81 -28.94 12.97
N GLU A 326 34.91 -28.46 11.72
CA GLU A 326 35.88 -29.01 10.74
C GLU A 326 36.96 -27.98 10.35
N LYS A 327 37.07 -26.86 11.08
CA LYS A 327 38.16 -25.89 10.91
C LYS A 327 38.76 -25.49 12.25
N SER A 328 39.32 -26.48 12.92
CA SER A 328 40.36 -26.29 13.92
C SER A 328 41.09 -27.62 14.04
N GLY A 329 42.10 -27.81 13.19
CA GLY A 329 43.14 -28.79 13.47
C GLY A 329 43.84 -28.37 14.75
N ALA A 330 43.32 -28.85 15.87
CA ALA A 330 43.95 -28.75 17.18
C ALA A 330 43.65 -30.06 17.89
N ASP A 331 44.61 -30.97 17.75
CA ASP A 331 44.77 -32.16 18.54
C ASP A 331 44.88 -31.72 20.01
N LEU A 332 43.84 -31.98 20.82
CA LEU A 332 43.92 -31.81 22.27
C LEU A 332 43.54 -33.13 22.91
N LYS A 333 44.61 -33.88 23.17
CA LYS A 333 44.70 -34.98 24.12
C LYS A 333 43.94 -34.65 25.41
N GLU A 334 43.36 -35.71 25.96
CA GLU A 334 42.99 -35.83 27.36
C GLU A 334 44.04 -35.17 28.26
N GLU A 335 43.61 -34.23 29.10
CA GLU A 335 44.18 -34.11 30.44
C GLU A 335 43.18 -33.41 31.36
N ASN A 336 42.70 -34.20 32.33
CA ASN A 336 42.21 -33.71 33.60
C ASN A 336 43.34 -32.88 34.23
N ASP A 337 43.13 -31.60 34.53
CA ASP A 337 43.38 -31.14 35.89
C ASP A 337 42.86 -29.73 36.18
N ILE A 338 42.38 -29.63 37.41
CA ILE A 338 41.93 -28.43 38.09
C ILE A 338 43.15 -27.59 38.45
N SER A 339 43.23 -26.31 38.07
CA SER A 339 43.89 -25.32 38.94
C SER A 339 43.48 -23.87 38.67
N MET A 340 43.15 -23.21 39.78
CA MET A 340 43.00 -21.77 39.98
C MET A 340 44.28 -21.01 39.62
N ARG A 341 44.17 -19.86 38.94
CA ARG A 341 45.08 -18.72 39.16
C ARG A 341 44.44 -17.38 38.77
N ILE A 342 44.24 -16.55 39.78
CA ILE A 342 43.99 -15.11 39.70
C ILE A 342 45.34 -14.43 39.44
N VAL A 343 45.44 -13.58 38.43
CA VAL A 343 46.43 -12.50 38.36
C VAL A 343 45.77 -11.29 37.68
N ASN A 344 46.02 -10.11 38.28
CA ASN A 344 45.37 -8.80 38.11
C ASN A 344 45.04 -8.32 36.70
#